data_AF-A0A485KCV3-F1
#
_entry.id   AF-A0A485KCV3-F1
#
_cell.length_a   1.000
_cell.length_b   1.000
_cell.length_c   1.000
_cell.angle_alpha   90.00
_cell.angle_beta   90.00
_cell.angle_gamma   90.00
#
_symmetry.space_group_name_H-M   'P 1'
#
loop_
_entity.id
_entity.type
_entity.pdbx_description
1 polymer ?
#
loop_
_entity_poly.entity_id
_entity_poly.type
_entity_poly.pdbx_seq_one_letter_code
_entity_poly.pdbx_strand_id
1 'polypeptide(L)'
;MSWVDTAPWITWQCINVGNGKIALKADTGKYLGRCPGCAYTTTSSPSNQALFVKDTTSQSPSMQFTVIRKPTVLTLTAADTTQGFVPMLAGACVALVAV
;
A
#
# COMPACT_ATOMS: atom_id res chain seq x y z
N MET A 1 -21.24 -12.27 2.21
CA MET A 1 -20.09 -13.21 2.14
C MET A 1 -18.82 -12.36 2.04
N SER A 2 -18.05 -12.26 3.12
CA SER A 2 -16.80 -11.48 3.17
C SER A 2 -15.66 -12.36 2.65
N TRP A 3 -15.14 -12.07 1.46
CA TRP A 3 -13.94 -12.70 0.89
C TRP A 3 -12.63 -12.07 1.39
N VAL A 4 -12.69 -11.34 2.50
CA VAL A 4 -11.49 -10.91 3.19
C VAL A 4 -11.25 -11.97 4.25
N ASP A 5 -10.23 -12.80 4.05
CA ASP A 5 -9.66 -13.58 5.14
C ASP A 5 -9.17 -12.58 6.19
N THR A 6 -10.00 -12.29 7.19
CA THR A 6 -9.71 -11.31 8.26
C THR A 6 -8.73 -11.86 9.29
N ALA A 7 -7.94 -12.86 8.91
CA ALA A 7 -6.93 -13.42 9.78
C ALA A 7 -5.91 -12.31 10.12
N PRO A 8 -5.67 -12.03 11.42
CA PRO A 8 -4.82 -10.92 11.82
C PRO A 8 -3.40 -11.06 11.26
N TRP A 9 -2.87 -12.28 11.16
CA TRP A 9 -1.51 -12.54 10.68
C TRP A 9 -1.27 -12.34 9.18
N ILE A 10 -2.31 -12.11 8.37
CA ILE A 10 -2.20 -11.72 6.95
C ILE A 10 -2.67 -10.29 6.69
N THR A 11 -3.18 -9.60 7.72
CA THR A 11 -3.68 -8.25 7.62
C THR A 11 -2.58 -7.25 7.98
N TRP A 12 -2.49 -6.15 7.23
CA TRP A 12 -1.50 -5.10 7.44
C TRP A 12 -2.18 -3.75 7.54
N GLN A 13 -1.87 -3.01 8.60
CA GLN A 13 -2.27 -1.61 8.71
C GLN A 13 -1.30 -0.74 7.91
N CYS A 14 -1.84 0.01 6.95
CA CYS A 14 -1.08 0.99 6.18
C CYS A 14 -0.94 2.28 6.97
N ILE A 15 0.31 2.66 7.30
CA ILE A 15 0.62 3.89 8.03
C ILE A 15 1.26 4.88 7.07
N ASN A 16 0.67 6.08 6.95
CA ASN A 16 1.30 7.17 6.22
C ASN A 16 2.44 7.76 7.06
N VAL A 17 3.66 7.72 6.55
CA VAL A 17 4.87 8.23 7.23
C VAL A 17 5.34 9.58 6.67
N GLY A 18 4.55 10.20 5.78
CA GLY A 18 4.90 11.43 5.08
C GLY A 18 5.75 11.20 3.84
N ASN A 19 6.03 12.29 3.10
CA ASN A 19 6.89 12.30 1.91
C ASN A 19 6.51 11.26 0.83
N GLY A 20 5.21 10.95 0.69
CA GLY A 20 4.71 9.97 -0.27
C GLY A 20 5.08 8.51 0.04
N LYS A 21 5.48 8.21 1.28
CA LYS A 21 5.86 6.86 1.73
C LYS A 21 4.84 6.30 2.71
N ILE A 22 4.80 4.98 2.78
CA ILE A 22 4.00 4.22 3.74
C ILE A 22 4.88 3.28 4.56
N ALA A 23 4.41 2.89 5.74
CA ALA A 23 4.92 1.76 6.50
C ALA A 23 3.79 0.73 6.67
N LEU A 24 4.13 -0.56 6.64
CA LEU A 24 3.17 -1.65 6.80
C LEU A 24 3.33 -2.24 8.20
N LYS A 25 2.29 -2.10 9.03
CA LYS A 25 2.27 -2.58 10.42
C LYS A 25 1.49 -3.89 10.50
N ALA A 26 2.12 -4.93 11.02
CA ALA A 26 1.50 -6.22 11.31
C ALA A 26 0.57 -6.13 12.53
N ASP A 27 -0.25 -7.15 12.71
CA ASP A 27 -1.07 -7.38 13.92
C ASP A 27 -0.25 -7.37 15.21
N THR A 28 1.00 -7.86 15.16
CA THR A 28 1.95 -7.83 16.29
C THR A 28 2.42 -6.43 16.69
N GLY A 29 2.01 -5.39 15.96
CA GLY A 29 2.41 -4.00 16.18
C GLY A 29 3.78 -3.63 15.61
N LYS A 30 4.46 -4.59 14.98
CA LYS A 30 5.76 -4.40 14.32
C LYS A 30 5.59 -4.06 12.84
N TYR A 31 6.62 -3.48 12.24
CA TYR A 31 6.63 -3.04 10.85
C TYR A 31 7.40 -4.00 9.95
N LEU A 32 6.93 -4.12 8.72
CA LEU A 32 7.64 -4.78 7.63
C LEU A 32 8.87 -3.95 7.27
N GLY A 33 10.04 -4.58 7.26
CA GLY A 33 11.30 -3.95 6.92
C GLY A 33 12.12 -4.79 5.97
N ARG A 34 12.76 -4.14 5.01
CA ARG A 34 13.76 -4.76 4.13
C ARG A 34 15.08 -4.86 4.87
N CYS A 35 15.64 -6.06 4.95
CA CYS A 35 16.98 -6.28 5.48
C CYS A 35 17.89 -6.89 4.40
N PRO A 36 18.89 -6.12 3.90
CA PRO A 36 19.97 -6.67 3.10
C PRO A 36 20.83 -7.63 3.93
N GLY A 37 21.03 -8.85 3.44
CA GLY A 37 21.94 -9.83 4.08
C GLY A 37 21.41 -10.51 5.34
N CYS A 38 20.19 -10.22 5.80
CA CYS A 38 19.59 -10.94 6.94
C CYS A 38 19.13 -12.36 6.59
N ALA A 39 18.96 -12.68 5.30
CA ALA A 39 18.66 -14.04 4.84
C ALA A 39 19.89 -14.59 4.12
N TYR A 40 20.62 -15.50 4.78
CA TYR A 40 21.72 -16.22 4.16
C TYR A 40 21.15 -17.41 3.39
N THR A 41 21.31 -17.41 2.08
CA THR A 41 21.10 -18.60 1.24
C THR A 41 22.45 -19.26 1.00
N THR A 42 22.49 -20.58 0.85
CA THR A 42 23.72 -21.34 0.57
C THR A 42 24.41 -20.92 -0.74
N THR A 43 23.68 -20.25 -1.63
CA THR A 43 24.24 -19.49 -2.74
C THR A 43 24.54 -18.07 -2.27
N SER A 44 25.82 -17.76 -2.12
CA SER A 44 26.37 -16.47 -1.71
C SER A 44 26.04 -15.35 -2.70
N SER A 45 24.81 -14.83 -2.66
CA SER A 45 24.49 -13.53 -3.25
C SER A 45 24.62 -12.46 -2.16
N PRO A 46 25.59 -11.53 -2.25
CA PRO A 46 25.77 -10.45 -1.27
C PRO A 46 24.61 -9.42 -1.26
N SER A 47 23.54 -9.71 -1.99
CA SER A 47 22.39 -8.86 -2.22
C SER A 47 21.07 -9.55 -1.86
N ASN A 48 21.07 -10.57 -0.99
CA ASN A 48 19.83 -11.19 -0.53
C ASN A 48 18.95 -10.14 0.16
N GLN A 49 17.87 -9.73 -0.51
CA GLN A 49 16.91 -8.77 -0.01
C GLN A 49 15.75 -9.56 0.60
N ALA A 50 15.73 -9.67 1.91
CA ALA A 50 14.62 -10.30 2.61
C ALA A 50 13.76 -9.25 3.31
N LEU A 51 12.47 -9.56 3.43
CA LEU A 51 11.48 -8.75 4.14
C LEU A 51 11.16 -9.45 5.46
N PHE A 52 11.26 -8.71 6.56
CA PHE A 52 11.02 -9.22 7.90
C PHE A 52 10.10 -8.29 8.68
N VAL A 53 9.32 -8.86 9.59
CA VAL A 53 8.63 -8.12 10.64
C VAL A 53 9.62 -7.94 11.79
N LYS A 54 10.17 -6.74 11.96
CA LYS A 54 11.34 -6.55 12.85
C LYS A 54 11.06 -5.58 14.00
N ASP A 55 10.69 -4.35 13.66
CA ASP A 55 10.79 -3.19 14.56
C ASP A 55 9.43 -2.60 14.88
N THR A 56 9.32 -1.84 15.96
CA THR A 56 8.10 -1.14 16.38
C THR A 56 8.06 0.32 15.92
N THR A 57 9.09 0.79 15.22
CA THR A 57 9.18 2.17 14.72
C THR A 57 8.98 2.25 13.21
N SER A 58 8.18 3.20 12.72
CA SER A 58 7.97 3.40 11.27
C SER A 58 9.01 4.34 10.64
N GLN A 59 9.86 4.97 11.46
CA GLN A 59 10.77 6.05 11.04
C GLN A 59 12.07 5.53 10.42
N SER A 60 12.39 4.25 10.61
CA SER A 60 13.60 3.66 10.03
C SER A 60 13.46 3.55 8.50
N PRO A 61 14.45 3.99 7.70
CA PRO A 61 14.35 3.97 6.24
C PRO A 61 14.06 2.60 5.63
N SER A 62 14.51 1.53 6.27
CA SER A 62 14.27 0.15 5.85
C SER A 62 12.82 -0.30 5.95
N MET A 63 11.94 0.47 6.61
CA MET A 63 10.54 0.14 6.87
C MET A 63 9.56 1.02 6.08
N GLN A 64 10.10 1.90 5.24
CA GLN A 64 9.30 2.83 4.44
C GLN A 64 9.29 2.39 2.98
N PHE A 65 8.10 2.33 2.40
CA PHE A 65 7.87 1.90 1.03
C PHE A 65 7.21 3.00 0.23
N THR A 66 7.66 3.16 -1.01
CA THR A 66 6.94 3.99 -2.00
C THR A 66 5.93 3.10 -2.71
N VAL A 67 4.68 3.55 -2.81
CA VAL A 67 3.64 2.83 -3.55
C VAL A 67 3.68 3.26 -5.02
N ILE A 68 4.15 2.36 -5.88
CA ILE A 68 4.08 2.55 -7.34
C ILE A 68 2.83 1.84 -7.83
N ARG A 69 1.81 2.61 -8.23
CA ARG A 69 0.61 2.07 -8.84
C ARG A 69 0.93 1.69 -10.29
N LYS A 70 0.73 0.42 -10.66
CA LYS A 70 0.72 0.06 -12.08
C LYS A 70 -0.52 0.68 -12.72
N PRO A 71 -0.40 1.34 -13.88
CA PRO A 71 -1.57 1.84 -14.59
C PRO A 71 -2.43 0.63 -14.93
N THR A 72 -3.59 0.55 -14.28
CA THR A 72 -4.63 -0.34 -14.74
C THR A 72 -5.28 0.39 -15.90
N VAL A 73 -5.15 -0.14 -17.12
CA VAL A 73 -6.00 0.31 -18.23
C VAL A 73 -7.41 -0.10 -17.83
N LEU A 74 -8.13 0.83 -17.21
CA LEU A 74 -9.57 0.72 -17.10
C LEU A 74 -10.07 0.92 -18.53
N THR A 75 -10.28 -0.17 -19.26
CA THR A 75 -11.21 -0.14 -20.39
C THR A 75 -12.56 0.20 -19.79
N LEU A 76 -12.85 1.50 -19.73
CA LEU A 76 -14.19 2.03 -19.52
C LEU A 76 -15.02 1.58 -20.72
N THR A 77 -15.53 0.35 -20.67
CA THR A 77 -16.73 0.05 -21.45
C THR A 77 -17.84 0.89 -20.84
N ALA A 78 -18.28 1.89 -21.59
CA ALA A 78 -19.41 2.73 -21.23
C ALA A 78 -20.66 1.86 -21.08
N ALA A 79 -20.87 1.34 -19.87
CA ALA A 79 -22.08 0.66 -19.45
C ALA A 79 -22.13 0.66 -17.93
N ASP A 80 -22.34 1.84 -17.34
CA ASP A 80 -23.36 2.03 -16.32
C ASP A 80 -23.48 3.52 -15.99
N THR A 81 -24.48 4.18 -16.56
CA THR A 81 -24.80 5.61 -16.35
C THR A 81 -25.48 5.88 -15.00
N THR A 82 -25.46 4.95 -14.04
CA THR A 82 -26.23 5.11 -12.80
C THR A 82 -25.44 5.25 -11.51
N GLN A 83 -24.10 5.18 -11.52
CA GLN A 83 -23.31 5.42 -10.30
C GLN A 83 -22.22 6.47 -10.51
N GLY A 84 -22.42 7.61 -9.84
CA GLY A 84 -21.62 8.82 -9.96
C GLY A 84 -20.16 8.60 -9.64
N PHE A 85 -19.34 8.54 -10.69
CA PHE A 85 -17.95 8.97 -10.66
C PHE A 85 -17.80 10.05 -11.72
N VAL A 86 -17.77 11.31 -11.29
CA VAL A 86 -17.35 12.42 -12.16
C VAL A 86 -15.81 12.40 -12.15
N PRO A 87 -15.14 12.04 -13.26
CA PRO A 87 -13.70 12.22 -13.35
C PRO A 87 -13.43 13.72 -13.33
N MET A 88 -12.72 14.17 -12.29
CA MET A 88 -12.32 15.56 -12.08
C MET A 88 -11.34 15.97 -13.19
N LEU A 89 -11.87 16.43 -14.31
CA LEU A 89 -11.13 17.22 -15.27
C LEU A 89 -10.97 18.63 -14.71
N ALA A 90 -9.72 19.09 -14.80
CA ALA A 90 -9.18 20.31 -14.24
C ALA A 90 -10.16 21.51 -14.21
N GLY A 91 -10.32 22.10 -13.02
CA GLY A 91 -10.77 23.47 -12.87
C GLY A 91 -12.28 23.69 -12.95
N ALA A 92 -13.02 23.28 -11.92
CA ALA A 92 -14.24 23.98 -11.51
C ALA A 92 -14.61 23.60 -10.07
N CYS A 93 -14.72 24.60 -9.20
CA CYS A 93 -15.42 24.47 -7.92
C CYS A 93 -16.89 24.25 -8.22
N VAL A 94 -17.45 23.07 -7.93
CA VAL A 94 -18.90 22.86 -8.05
C VAL A 94 -19.54 23.05 -6.69
N ALA A 95 -20.27 24.15 -6.58
CA ALA A 95 -21.25 24.36 -5.53
C ALA A 95 -22.37 23.32 -5.69
N LEU A 96 -22.68 22.62 -4.60
CA LEU A 96 -23.88 21.79 -4.49
C LEU A 96 -25.10 22.72 -4.52
N VAL A 97 -25.94 22.60 -5.56
CA VAL A 97 -27.35 23.00 -5.51
C VAL A 97 -28.19 21.74 -5.70
N ALA A 98 -29.11 21.55 -4.75
CA ALA A 98 -29.97 20.40 -4.58
C ALA A 98 -31.09 20.29 -5.63
N VAL A 99 -31.66 19.08 -5.76
CA VAL A 99 -33.10 18.83 -5.71
C VAL A 99 -33.33 17.57 -4.88
#